data_AF-A0A0R3WSD5-F1
#
_entry.id   AF-A0A0R3WSD5-F1
#
_cell.length_a   1.000
_cell.length_b   1.000
_cell.length_c   1.000
_cell.angle_alpha   90.00
_cell.angle_beta   90.00
_cell.angle_gamma   90.00
#
_symmetry.space_group_name_H-M   'P 1'
#
loop_
_entity.id
_entity.type
_entity.pdbx_description
1 polymer ?
#
loop_
_entity_poly.entity_id
_entity_poly.type
_entity_poly.pdbx_seq_one_letter_code
_entity_poly.pdbx_strand_id
1 'polypeptide(L)'
;AASAGKWPLKWYAPECIYYFRFDSKSDVWSYGITLWEVFSYGERPYKDMKGAQILAMLDQGLRLSRPVRCPEAIYAVMQQCWNAEGVRRPTFAELVLTMSRLAKGPLFPNNFSSCHENERGASVSGESAGAFAFF
;
A
#
# COMPACT_ATOMS: atom_id res chain seq x y z
N ALA A 1 -3.10 5.60 31.54
CA ALA A 1 -1.79 5.52 30.90
C ALA A 1 -2.02 5.30 29.41
N ALA A 2 -1.65 6.26 28.55
CA ALA A 2 -1.66 6.03 27.11
C ALA A 2 -0.71 4.85 26.84
N SER A 3 -1.23 3.76 26.30
CA SER A 3 -0.40 2.69 25.77
C SER A 3 0.62 3.34 24.84
N ALA A 4 1.92 3.14 25.10
CA ALA A 4 2.98 3.55 24.19
C ALA A 4 2.56 3.10 22.78
N GLY A 5 2.32 4.07 21.89
CA GLY A 5 1.63 3.86 20.63
C GLY A 5 2.26 2.71 19.86
N LYS A 6 1.45 1.71 19.49
CA LYS A 6 1.92 0.57 18.71
C LYS A 6 2.25 1.08 17.30
N TRP A 7 3.53 1.35 17.05
CA TRP A 7 4.02 1.84 15.76
C TRP A 7 3.57 0.92 14.61
N PRO A 8 3.06 1.47 13.49
CA PRO A 8 2.57 0.70 12.35
C PRO A 8 3.73 0.17 11.48
N LEU A 9 4.61 -0.65 12.08
CA LEU A 9 5.86 -1.13 11.48
C LEU A 9 5.71 -1.79 10.10
N LYS A 10 4.53 -2.33 9.79
CA LYS A 10 4.26 -3.00 8.51
C LYS A 10 4.18 -2.04 7.32
N TRP A 11 3.93 -0.77 7.56
CA TRP A 11 3.90 0.25 6.51
C TRP A 11 5.23 1.00 6.39
N TYR A 12 6.10 0.90 7.39
CA TYR A 12 7.32 1.67 7.42
C TYR A 12 8.35 1.12 6.42
N ALA A 13 9.04 2.05 5.75
CA ALA A 13 10.20 1.72 4.97
C ALA A 13 11.33 1.18 5.88
N PRO A 14 12.24 0.32 5.37
CA PRO A 14 13.35 -0.21 6.17
C PRO A 14 14.17 0.89 6.86
N GLU A 15 14.44 2.00 6.17
CA GLU A 15 15.21 3.11 6.72
C GLU A 15 14.51 3.85 7.87
N CYS A 16 13.17 3.85 7.91
CA CYS A 16 12.41 4.40 9.04
C CYS A 16 12.59 3.55 10.29
N ILE A 17 12.69 2.23 10.10
CA ILE A 17 12.83 1.27 11.20
C ILE A 17 14.28 1.25 11.71
N TYR A 18 15.26 1.25 10.80
CA TYR A 18 16.68 1.16 11.17
C TYR A 18 17.27 2.49 11.63
N TYR A 19 16.92 3.59 10.98
CA TYR A 19 17.62 4.87 11.11
C TYR A 19 16.70 6.03 11.52
N PHE A 20 15.40 5.76 11.76
CA PHE A 20 14.40 6.80 12.05
C PHE A 20 14.40 7.93 11.02
N ARG A 21 14.72 7.61 9.75
CA ARG A 21 14.71 8.59 8.66
C ARG A 21 13.36 8.57 7.97
N PHE A 22 12.59 9.62 8.22
CA PHE A 22 11.27 9.84 7.62
C PHE A 22 11.37 10.96 6.58
N ASP A 23 11.04 10.62 5.35
CA ASP A 23 11.03 11.54 4.21
C ASP A 23 9.95 11.14 3.21
N SER A 24 9.75 11.95 2.17
CA SER A 24 8.75 11.65 1.13
C SER A 24 9.00 10.33 0.39
N LYS A 25 10.25 9.81 0.36
CA LYS A 25 10.55 8.50 -0.25
C LYS A 25 10.13 7.36 0.66
N SER A 26 10.18 7.56 1.98
CA SER A 26 9.59 6.63 2.94
C SER A 26 8.07 6.59 2.86
N ASP A 27 7.42 7.74 2.60
CA ASP A 27 5.97 7.78 2.36
C ASP A 27 5.58 7.03 1.07
N VAL A 28 6.42 7.08 0.04
CA VAL A 28 6.23 6.31 -1.20
C VAL A 28 6.24 4.80 -0.94
N TRP A 29 7.07 4.32 -0.01
CA TRP A 29 7.04 2.92 0.41
C TRP A 29 5.69 2.56 1.03
N SER A 30 5.24 3.37 2.00
CA SER A 30 3.94 3.21 2.67
C SER A 30 2.80 3.20 1.66
N TYR A 31 2.85 4.09 0.65
CA TYR A 31 1.90 4.13 -0.45
C TYR A 31 1.88 2.83 -1.26
N GLY A 32 3.04 2.20 -1.51
CA GLY A 32 3.11 0.88 -2.14
C GLY A 32 2.38 -0.21 -1.32
N ILE A 33 2.52 -0.18 0.01
CA ILE A 33 1.78 -1.09 0.91
C ILE A 33 0.28 -0.79 0.83
N THR A 34 -0.13 0.48 0.87
CA THR A 34 -1.53 0.88 0.73
C THR A 34 -2.13 0.42 -0.60
N LEU A 35 -1.40 0.55 -1.71
CA LEU A 35 -1.84 0.00 -3.00
C LEU A 35 -2.04 -1.52 -2.91
N TRP A 36 -1.10 -2.24 -2.28
CA TRP A 36 -1.22 -3.68 -2.11
C TRP A 36 -2.50 -4.05 -1.37
N GLU A 37 -2.83 -3.33 -0.30
CA GLU A 37 -4.08 -3.50 0.47
C GLU A 37 -5.33 -3.24 -0.37
N VAL A 38 -5.32 -2.19 -1.19
CA VAL A 38 -6.44 -1.89 -2.10
C VAL A 38 -6.71 -3.07 -3.04
N PHE A 39 -5.66 -3.64 -3.64
CA PHE A 39 -5.81 -4.76 -4.60
C PHE A 39 -5.95 -6.14 -3.96
N SER A 40 -5.65 -6.26 -2.67
CA SER A 40 -5.94 -7.45 -1.87
C SER A 40 -7.31 -7.38 -1.16
N TYR A 41 -8.10 -6.33 -1.41
CA TYR A 41 -9.40 -6.10 -0.73
C TYR A 41 -9.26 -5.99 0.80
N GLY A 42 -8.22 -5.32 1.27
CA GLY A 42 -8.00 -5.06 2.69
C GLY A 42 -7.37 -6.21 3.46
N GLU A 43 -6.73 -7.18 2.78
CA GLU A 43 -5.93 -8.18 3.49
C GLU A 43 -4.81 -7.52 4.30
N ARG A 44 -4.45 -8.16 5.42
CA ARG A 44 -3.39 -7.66 6.30
C ARG A 44 -2.01 -7.86 5.64
N PRO A 45 -1.21 -6.79 5.42
CA PRO A 45 0.12 -6.94 4.86
C PRO A 45 1.01 -7.77 5.78
N TYR A 46 1.84 -8.63 5.18
CA TYR A 46 2.74 -9.56 5.87
C TYR A 46 2.06 -10.51 6.88
N LYS A 47 0.73 -10.70 6.81
CA LYS A 47 -0.05 -11.62 7.66
C LYS A 47 0.32 -11.54 9.14
N ASP A 48 0.87 -12.60 9.73
CA ASP A 48 1.23 -12.68 11.15
C ASP A 48 2.73 -12.49 11.42
N MET A 49 3.49 -12.05 10.41
CA MET A 49 4.91 -11.76 10.58
C MET A 49 5.12 -10.62 11.59
N LYS A 50 6.09 -10.83 12.47
CA LYS A 50 6.58 -9.81 13.42
C LYS A 50 7.57 -8.88 12.71
N GLY A 51 7.80 -7.68 13.27
CA GLY A 51 8.69 -6.67 12.68
C GLY A 51 10.06 -7.22 12.27
N ALA A 52 10.73 -7.99 13.13
CA ALA A 52 12.02 -8.61 12.82
C ALA A 52 11.98 -9.60 11.65
N GLN A 53 10.88 -10.35 11.49
CA GLN A 53 10.71 -11.28 10.36
C GLN A 53 10.47 -10.53 9.05
N ILE A 54 9.73 -9.41 9.12
CA ILE A 54 9.50 -8.53 7.97
C ILE A 54 10.84 -7.94 7.52
N LEU A 55 11.62 -7.39 8.43
CA LEU A 55 12.95 -6.85 8.14
C LEU A 55 13.88 -7.89 7.48
N ALA A 56 13.98 -9.09 8.07
CA ALA A 56 14.81 -10.16 7.51
C ALA A 56 14.37 -10.57 6.10
N MET A 57 13.06 -10.60 5.83
CA MET A 57 12.52 -10.84 4.49
C MET A 57 12.91 -9.70 3.53
N LEU A 58 12.79 -8.44 3.95
CA LEU A 58 13.09 -7.28 3.11
C LEU A 58 14.59 -7.19 2.77
N ASP A 59 15.46 -7.54 3.72
CA ASP A 59 16.92 -7.57 3.57
C ASP A 59 17.37 -8.66 2.58
N GLN A 60 16.60 -9.75 2.46
CA GLN A 60 16.79 -10.78 1.42
C GLN A 60 16.30 -10.34 0.03
N GLY A 61 15.82 -9.09 -0.11
CA GLY A 61 15.25 -8.58 -1.36
C GLY A 61 13.83 -9.08 -1.64
N LEU A 62 13.22 -9.85 -0.75
CA LEU A 62 11.86 -10.34 -0.90
C LEU A 62 10.85 -9.22 -0.65
N ARG A 63 9.69 -9.29 -1.30
CA ARG A 63 8.59 -8.32 -1.20
C ARG A 63 7.24 -9.04 -1.08
N LEU A 64 6.19 -8.29 -0.76
CA LEU A 64 4.83 -8.83 -0.78
C LEU A 64 4.51 -9.38 -2.17
N SER A 65 3.93 -10.57 -2.22
CA SER A 65 3.49 -11.19 -3.47
C SER A 65 2.37 -10.39 -4.14
N ARG A 66 2.29 -10.41 -5.46
CA ARG A 66 1.18 -9.79 -6.21
C ARG A 66 -0.18 -10.36 -5.76
N PRO A 67 -1.16 -9.52 -5.39
CA PRO A 67 -2.52 -9.99 -5.11
C PRO A 67 -3.16 -10.64 -6.35
N VAL A 68 -4.04 -11.63 -6.13
CA VAL A 68 -4.61 -12.48 -7.20
C VAL A 68 -5.26 -11.65 -8.31
N ARG A 69 -6.02 -10.61 -7.96
CA ARG A 69 -6.75 -9.75 -8.91
C ARG A 69 -6.00 -8.45 -9.24
N CYS A 70 -4.74 -8.32 -8.85
CA CYS A 70 -3.93 -7.14 -9.14
C CYS A 70 -3.37 -7.21 -10.57
N PRO A 71 -3.64 -6.20 -11.44
CA PRO A 71 -3.00 -6.10 -12.74
C PRO A 71 -1.47 -6.00 -12.62
N GLU A 72 -0.75 -6.65 -13.52
CA GLU A 72 0.73 -6.68 -13.50
C GLU A 72 1.34 -5.29 -13.53
N ALA A 73 0.78 -4.37 -14.32
CA ALA A 73 1.26 -2.99 -14.40
C ALA A 73 1.16 -2.24 -13.06
N ILE A 74 0.12 -2.52 -12.27
CA ILE A 74 -0.05 -1.90 -10.94
C ILE A 74 0.93 -2.52 -9.94
N TYR A 75 1.14 -3.84 -10.01
CA TYR A 75 2.15 -4.51 -9.19
C TYR A 75 3.57 -4.05 -9.53
N ALA A 76 3.87 -3.75 -10.79
CA ALA A 76 5.14 -3.13 -11.18
C ALA A 76 5.36 -1.77 -10.49
N VAL A 77 4.30 -0.96 -10.36
CA VAL A 77 4.36 0.30 -9.59
C VAL A 77 4.64 0.03 -8.11
N MET A 78 3.97 -0.95 -7.49
CA MET A 78 4.25 -1.33 -6.10
C MET A 78 5.71 -1.74 -5.90
N GLN A 79 6.27 -2.54 -6.82
CA GLN A 79 7.67 -2.95 -6.76
C GLN A 79 8.64 -1.76 -6.86
N GLN A 80 8.32 -0.75 -7.68
CA GLN A 80 9.11 0.48 -7.74
C GLN A 80 9.05 1.27 -6.43
N CYS A 81 7.87 1.34 -5.79
CA CYS A 81 7.72 1.93 -4.46
C CYS A 81 8.56 1.19 -3.39
N TRP A 82 8.75 -0.12 -3.54
CA TRP A 82 9.52 -0.95 -2.60
C TRP A 82 10.99 -1.13 -2.97
N ASN A 83 11.56 -0.21 -3.74
CA ASN A 83 12.99 -0.21 -3.99
C ASN A 83 13.76 -0.08 -2.65
N ALA A 84 14.79 -0.91 -2.48
CA ALA A 84 15.64 -0.88 -1.28
C ALA A 84 16.36 0.46 -1.14
N GLU A 85 16.82 1.04 -2.25
CA GLU A 85 17.40 2.37 -2.29
C GLU A 85 16.28 3.40 -2.39
N GLY A 86 15.99 4.10 -1.28
CA GLY A 86 14.91 5.10 -1.21
C GLY A 86 14.96 6.16 -2.33
N VAL A 87 16.17 6.56 -2.74
CA VAL A 87 16.37 7.53 -3.83
C VAL A 87 15.89 7.02 -5.20
N ARG A 88 15.89 5.70 -5.42
CA ARG A 88 15.42 5.07 -6.66
C ARG A 88 13.91 4.86 -6.70
N ARG A 89 13.20 5.05 -5.59
CA ARG A 89 11.73 5.04 -5.57
C ARG A 89 11.22 6.22 -6.41
N PRO A 90 10.07 6.11 -7.08
CA PRO A 90 9.48 7.24 -7.78
C PRO A 90 9.10 8.35 -6.79
N THR A 91 8.88 9.55 -7.30
CA THR A 91 8.23 10.65 -6.59
C THR A 91 6.71 10.50 -6.68
N PHE A 92 5.97 11.15 -5.79
CA PHE A 92 4.51 11.19 -5.91
C PHE A 92 4.04 11.82 -7.22
N ALA A 93 4.76 12.81 -7.76
CA ALA A 93 4.44 13.40 -9.07
C ALA A 93 4.51 12.35 -10.20
N GLU A 94 5.58 11.54 -10.22
CA GLU A 94 5.73 10.44 -11.18
C GLU A 94 4.68 9.34 -10.98
N LEU A 95 4.33 9.03 -9.73
CA LEU A 95 3.26 8.08 -9.40
C LEU A 95 1.91 8.57 -9.90
N VAL A 96 1.55 9.85 -9.69
CA VAL A 96 0.30 10.43 -10.20
C VAL A 96 0.24 10.32 -11.72
N LEU A 97 1.31 10.65 -12.43
CA LEU A 97 1.38 10.54 -13.89
C LEU A 97 1.21 9.09 -14.35
N THR A 98 1.90 8.16 -13.69
CA THR A 98 1.86 6.73 -14.02
C THR A 98 0.47 6.14 -13.76
N MET A 99 -0.09 6.37 -12.57
CA MET A 99 -1.42 5.87 -12.20
C MET A 99 -2.52 6.48 -13.07
N SER A 100 -2.42 7.77 -13.41
CA SER A 100 -3.37 8.43 -14.33
C SER A 100 -3.37 7.82 -15.73
N ARG A 101 -2.19 7.40 -16.22
CA ARG A 101 -2.07 6.72 -17.52
C ARG A 101 -2.67 5.32 -17.45
N LEU A 102 -2.40 4.57 -16.39
CA LEU A 102 -2.95 3.23 -16.19
C LEU A 102 -4.47 3.25 -16.03
N ALA A 103 -5.02 4.24 -15.31
CA ALA A 103 -6.45 4.43 -15.11
C ALA A 103 -7.24 4.70 -16.39
N LYS A 104 -6.62 5.35 -17.39
CA LYS A 104 -7.22 5.62 -18.71
C LYS A 104 -7.01 4.49 -19.72
N GLY A 105 -6.16 3.51 -19.37
CA GLY A 105 -5.86 2.36 -20.20
C GLY A 105 -6.93 1.27 -20.12
N PRO A 106 -6.79 0.18 -20.92
CA PRO A 106 -7.76 -0.92 -20.94
C PRO A 106 -7.82 -1.72 -19.63
N LEU A 107 -6.92 -1.44 -18.67
CA LEU A 107 -6.90 -2.07 -17.35
C LEU A 107 -8.12 -1.72 -16.50
N PHE A 108 -8.69 -0.53 -16.73
CA PHE A 108 -9.93 -0.08 -16.10
C PHE A 108 -10.88 0.33 -17.22
N PRO A 109 -11.59 -0.62 -17.85
CA PRO A 109 -12.60 -0.27 -18.84
C PRO A 109 -13.59 0.69 -18.18
N ASN A 110 -13.80 1.86 -18.81
CA ASN A 110 -14.65 2.94 -18.33
C ASN A 110 -16.05 2.44 -17.93
N ASN A 111 -16.21 2.06 -16.66
CA ASN A 111 -17.50 1.72 -16.06
C ASN A 111 -17.75 2.51 -14.78
N PHE A 112 -17.08 3.66 -14.61
CA PHE A 112 -17.43 4.59 -13.53
C PHE A 112 -18.65 5.47 -13.87
N SER A 113 -19.25 5.32 -15.05
CA SER A 113 -20.40 6.12 -15.49
C SER A 113 -21.78 5.50 -15.19
N SER A 114 -21.86 4.32 -14.55
CA SER A 114 -23.14 3.60 -14.38
C SER A 114 -23.53 3.26 -12.93
N CYS A 115 -22.76 3.62 -11.90
CA CYS A 115 -23.26 3.57 -10.52
C CYS A 115 -24.17 4.78 -10.27
N HIS A 116 -25.30 4.81 -11.00
CA HIS A 116 -26.45 5.63 -10.68
C HIS A 116 -27.01 5.12 -9.35
N GLU A 117 -27.34 6.06 -8.47
CA GLU A 117 -27.82 5.85 -7.11
C GLU A 117 -29.03 4.91 -7.08
N ASN A 118 -28.86 3.63 -6.73
CA ASN A 118 -29.94 2.86 -6.11
C ASN A 118 -29.48 1.57 -5.42
N GLU A 119 -28.83 1.68 -4.25
CA GLU A 119 -28.80 0.58 -3.28
C GLU A 119 -29.10 1.12 -1.87
N ARG A 120 -30.38 1.46 -1.65
CA ARG A 120 -30.96 1.42 -0.31
C ARG A 120 -31.14 -0.05 0.06
N GLY A 121 -30.28 -0.56 0.95
CA GLY A 121 -30.58 -1.76 1.73
C GLY A 121 -29.50 -2.84 1.71
N ALA A 122 -28.42 -2.62 2.47
CA ALA A 122 -27.68 -3.73 3.07
C ALA A 122 -27.06 -3.24 4.38
N SER A 123 -27.71 -3.56 5.49
CA SER A 123 -27.11 -3.46 6.82
C SER A 123 -25.94 -4.45 6.90
N VAL A 124 -24.71 -3.93 6.92
CA VAL A 124 -23.56 -4.71 7.35
C VAL A 124 -23.11 -4.16 8.70
N SER A 125 -23.31 -5.01 9.69
CA SER A 125 -22.87 -4.90 11.07
C SER A 125 -21.38 -4.61 11.17
N GLY A 126 -21.05 -3.75 12.12
CA GLY A 126 -19.73 -3.16 12.31
C GLY A 126 -18.57 -4.14 12.27
N GLU A 127 -17.60 -3.80 11.43
CA GLU A 127 -16.20 -4.13 11.66
C GLU A 127 -15.41 -2.83 11.70
N SER A 128 -14.55 -2.75 12.71
CA SER A 128 -13.74 -1.60 13.06
C SER A 128 -13.06 -1.02 11.83
N ALA A 129 -13.39 0.23 11.50
CA ALA A 129 -12.56 1.07 10.65
C ALA A 129 -11.20 1.21 11.35
N GLY A 130 -10.27 0.32 11.03
CA GLY A 130 -8.87 0.48 11.36
C GLY A 130 -8.44 1.81 10.78
N ALA A 131 -8.20 2.77 11.68
CA ALA A 131 -7.88 4.14 11.34
C ALA A 131 -6.79 4.18 10.27
N PHE A 132 -7.14 4.74 9.12
CA PHE A 132 -6.17 5.31 8.18
C PHE A 132 -5.50 6.50 8.89
N ALA A 133 -4.60 6.21 9.82
CA ALA A 133 -3.67 7.20 10.34
C ALA A 133 -2.53 7.34 9.32
N PHE A 134 -2.81 8.08 8.25
CA PHE A 134 -1.76 8.86 7.59
C PHE A 134 -1.61 10.16 8.39
N PHE A 135 -0.34 10.50 8.68
CA PHE A 135 0.20 11.57 9.53
C PHE A 135 0.38 11.24 11.01
#